data_AF-A0A498KTQ7-F1
#
_entry.id   AF-A0A498KTQ7-F1
#
_cell.length_a   1.000
_cell.length_b   1.000
_cell.length_c   1.000
_cell.angle_alpha   90.00
_cell.angle_beta   90.00
_cell.angle_gamma   90.00
#
_symmetry.space_group_name_H-M   'P 1'
#
loop_
_entity.id
_entity.type
_entity.pdbx_description
1 polymer ?
#
loop_
_entity_poly.entity_id
_entity_poly.type
_entity_poly.pdbx_seq_one_letter_code
_entity_poly.pdbx_strand_id
1 'polypeptide(L)'
;MRRRGARLMEASADVDYVEEVHPAYASILDQVAPDEVRILRLLATEGRQPSMDVRDVGWVPINSELVAAGLTMIGNEAGCQHLDRVHAYLNNLKRLGLIWFSDEPVEDLNEYQILQAQPDVQEAIEEAKRAKLIRRSIHLTPFGVDFCREVLPIEVVVETAAGVYETPETPEAREAPDRPEMPGDVTTQGLEESDAAKRD
;
A
#
# COMPACT_ATOMS: atom_id res chain seq x y z
N MET A 1 -16.94 -11.64 -17.97
CA MET A 1 -15.67 -10.93 -17.70
C MET A 1 -14.94 -10.45 -18.96
N ARG A 2 -14.58 -11.31 -19.93
CA ARG A 2 -13.82 -10.89 -21.14
C ARG A 2 -14.42 -9.71 -21.92
N ARG A 3 -15.75 -9.66 -22.10
CA ARG A 3 -16.42 -8.51 -22.77
C ARG A 3 -16.23 -7.18 -22.03
N ARG A 4 -16.20 -7.19 -20.69
CA ARG A 4 -15.94 -5.98 -19.90
C ARG A 4 -14.49 -5.52 -20.09
N GLY A 5 -13.54 -6.46 -20.11
CA GLY A 5 -12.14 -6.16 -20.42
C GLY A 5 -11.93 -5.58 -21.82
N ALA A 6 -12.64 -6.10 -22.83
CA ALA A 6 -12.58 -5.55 -24.19
C ALA A 6 -13.04 -4.08 -24.26
N ARG A 7 -14.13 -3.73 -23.56
CA ARG A 7 -14.59 -2.33 -23.48
C ARG A 7 -13.61 -1.41 -22.76
N LEU A 8 -12.92 -1.91 -21.73
CA LEU A 8 -11.86 -1.13 -21.07
C LEU A 8 -10.66 -0.91 -22.00
N MET A 9 -10.29 -1.90 -22.81
CA MET A 9 -9.24 -1.73 -23.82
C MET A 9 -9.63 -0.73 -24.91
N GLU A 10 -10.88 -0.77 -25.37
CA GLU A 10 -11.41 0.21 -26.33
C GLU A 10 -11.40 1.62 -25.75
N ALA A 11 -11.92 1.81 -24.53
CA ALA A 11 -11.88 3.11 -23.83
C ALA A 11 -10.45 3.59 -23.58
N SER A 12 -9.49 2.70 -23.30
CA SER A 12 -8.08 3.09 -23.12
C SER A 12 -7.41 3.58 -24.40
N ALA A 13 -7.98 3.27 -25.57
CA ALA A 13 -7.50 3.75 -26.87
C ALA A 13 -8.22 5.03 -27.31
N ASP A 14 -9.24 5.48 -26.58
CA ASP A 14 -10.00 6.69 -26.86
C ASP A 14 -9.30 7.91 -26.23
N VAL A 15 -8.89 8.84 -27.09
CA VAL A 15 -8.16 10.06 -26.69
C VAL A 15 -9.06 11.13 -26.10
N ASP A 16 -10.38 11.03 -26.32
CA ASP A 16 -11.38 11.97 -25.80
C ASP A 16 -11.98 11.47 -24.48
N TYR A 17 -11.53 10.32 -23.96
CA TYR A 17 -11.99 9.79 -22.68
C TYR A 17 -11.54 10.67 -21.51
N VAL A 18 -12.51 11.22 -20.78
CA VAL A 18 -12.29 12.02 -19.58
C VAL A 18 -12.76 11.24 -18.36
N GLU A 19 -11.85 10.99 -17.42
CA GLU A 19 -12.14 10.37 -16.12
C GLU A 19 -12.03 11.43 -15.03
N GLU A 20 -13.18 11.93 -14.54
CA GLU A 20 -13.21 12.96 -13.48
C GLU A 20 -12.82 12.40 -12.11
N VAL A 21 -13.22 11.16 -11.82
CA VAL A 21 -12.96 10.49 -10.53
C VAL A 21 -12.63 9.03 -10.79
N HIS A 22 -11.69 8.47 -10.03
CA HIS A 22 -11.30 7.07 -10.19
C HIS A 22 -12.52 6.13 -10.00
N PRO A 23 -12.81 5.23 -10.96
CA PRO A 23 -14.01 4.38 -10.94
C PRO A 23 -14.08 3.40 -9.77
N ALA A 24 -12.99 3.17 -9.04
CA ALA A 24 -12.96 2.30 -7.87
C ALA A 24 -13.64 2.96 -6.66
N TYR A 25 -13.64 4.29 -6.57
CA TYR A 25 -14.05 5.03 -5.37
C TYR A 25 -15.50 4.78 -4.99
N ALA A 26 -16.42 4.72 -5.96
CA ALA A 26 -17.81 4.35 -5.70
C ALA A 26 -17.94 2.97 -5.05
N SER A 27 -17.22 1.97 -5.57
CA SER A 27 -17.24 0.61 -4.99
C SER A 27 -16.57 0.53 -3.62
N ILE A 28 -15.60 1.42 -3.35
CA ILE A 28 -14.92 1.51 -2.05
C ILE A 28 -15.87 2.11 -1.02
N LEU A 29 -16.61 3.17 -1.36
CA LEU A 29 -17.62 3.76 -0.47
C LEU A 29 -18.66 2.74 0.00
N ASP A 30 -19.10 1.84 -0.89
CA ASP A 30 -20.05 0.77 -0.53
C ASP A 30 -19.44 -0.30 0.42
N GLN A 31 -18.10 -0.33 0.56
CA GLN A 31 -17.35 -1.29 1.37
C GLN A 31 -16.75 -0.68 2.64
N VAL A 32 -16.94 0.63 2.87
CA VAL A 32 -16.34 1.35 4.01
C VAL A 32 -17.40 1.62 5.09
N ALA A 33 -17.05 1.31 6.34
CA ALA A 33 -17.89 1.59 7.50
C ALA A 33 -17.72 3.05 8.01
N PRO A 34 -18.69 3.61 8.73
CA PRO A 34 -18.56 4.96 9.30
C PRO A 34 -17.34 5.16 10.21
N ASP A 35 -17.00 4.15 11.02
CA ASP A 35 -15.80 4.21 11.89
C ASP A 35 -14.50 4.08 11.10
N GLU A 36 -14.52 3.45 9.92
CA GLU A 36 -13.37 3.45 9.00
C GLU A 36 -13.16 4.82 8.34
N VAL A 37 -14.25 5.53 7.99
CA VAL A 37 -14.17 6.92 7.51
C VAL A 37 -13.56 7.84 8.57
N ARG A 38 -13.90 7.63 9.85
CA ARG A 38 -13.28 8.38 10.96
C ARG A 38 -11.77 8.18 11.01
N ILE A 39 -11.31 6.94 10.88
CA ILE A 39 -9.89 6.61 10.84
C ILE A 39 -9.21 7.26 9.63
N LEU A 40 -9.82 7.18 8.43
CA LEU A 40 -9.29 7.83 7.23
C LEU A 40 -9.18 9.35 7.40
N ARG A 41 -10.20 9.98 8.00
CA ARG A 41 -10.16 11.41 8.31
C ARG A 41 -8.98 11.74 9.23
N LEU A 42 -8.82 11.01 10.34
CA LEU A 42 -7.70 11.21 11.27
C LEU A 42 -6.37 11.14 10.53
N LEU A 43 -6.14 10.08 9.75
CA LEU A 43 -4.90 9.89 9.01
C LEU A 43 -4.66 10.98 7.95
N ALA A 44 -5.73 11.50 7.34
CA ALA A 44 -5.65 12.57 6.33
C ALA A 44 -5.34 13.95 6.92
N THR A 45 -5.81 14.22 8.14
CA THR A 45 -5.68 15.54 8.79
C THR A 45 -4.52 15.63 9.77
N GLU A 46 -4.18 14.52 10.43
CA GLU A 46 -3.19 14.48 11.52
C GLU A 46 -1.96 13.63 11.16
N GLY A 47 -1.99 12.94 10.02
CA GLY A 47 -0.84 12.19 9.53
C GLY A 47 -0.76 10.77 10.06
N ARG A 48 0.46 10.22 10.01
CA ARG A 48 0.75 8.85 10.42
C ARG A 48 0.49 8.68 11.91
N GLN A 49 -0.04 7.52 12.29
CA GLN A 49 -0.46 7.20 13.65
C GLN A 49 0.41 6.11 14.25
N PRO A 50 0.71 6.14 15.56
CA PRO A 50 1.60 5.19 16.19
C PRO A 50 0.92 3.82 16.34
N SER A 51 1.70 2.77 16.10
CA SER A 51 1.33 1.40 16.45
C SER A 51 2.52 0.66 17.05
N MET A 52 2.26 -0.38 17.81
CA MET A 52 3.31 -1.12 18.50
C MET A 52 3.01 -2.61 18.53
N ASP A 53 4.06 -3.41 18.40
CA ASP A 53 4.01 -4.83 18.74
C ASP A 53 4.83 -5.08 20.01
N VAL A 54 4.37 -6.06 20.77
CA VAL A 54 5.08 -6.59 21.92
C VAL A 54 5.55 -8.00 21.58
N ARG A 55 6.87 -8.23 21.67
CA ARG A 55 7.47 -9.56 21.53
C ARG A 55 8.09 -10.02 22.84
N ASP A 56 7.96 -11.30 23.14
CA ASP A 56 8.80 -11.96 24.14
C ASP A 56 10.06 -12.46 23.45
N VAL A 57 11.22 -11.89 23.78
CA VAL A 57 12.50 -12.30 23.19
C VAL A 57 13.21 -13.40 24.01
N GLY A 58 12.63 -13.81 25.14
CA GLY A 58 13.19 -14.81 26.03
C GLY A 58 14.63 -14.51 26.47
N TRP A 59 15.33 -15.55 26.92
CA TRP A 59 16.75 -15.46 27.30
C TRP A 59 17.70 -15.80 26.15
N VAL A 60 17.19 -16.42 25.08
CA VAL A 60 17.97 -16.85 23.91
C VAL A 60 17.42 -16.15 22.66
N PRO A 61 18.23 -15.43 21.86
CA PRO A 61 17.76 -14.60 20.74
C PRO A 61 16.99 -15.31 19.61
N ILE A 62 16.92 -16.64 19.63
CA ILE A 62 16.36 -17.47 18.54
C ILE A 62 14.84 -17.66 18.70
N ASN A 63 14.30 -17.48 19.92
CA ASN A 63 12.89 -17.74 20.22
C ASN A 63 12.14 -16.44 20.51
N SER A 64 12.07 -15.52 19.54
CA SER A 64 11.18 -14.36 19.69
C SER A 64 9.74 -14.73 19.35
N GLU A 65 8.84 -14.64 20.30
CA GLU A 65 7.40 -14.85 20.12
C GLU A 65 6.66 -13.52 20.09
N LEU A 66 5.62 -13.42 19.26
CA LEU A 66 4.76 -12.24 19.20
C LEU A 66 3.66 -12.39 20.25
N VAL A 67 3.63 -11.50 21.24
CA VAL A 67 2.64 -11.51 22.32
C VAL A 67 1.40 -10.74 21.90
N ALA A 68 1.61 -9.51 21.42
CA ALA A 68 0.55 -8.66 20.89
C ALA A 68 1.04 -7.88 19.66
N ALA A 69 0.14 -7.62 18.72
CA ALA A 69 0.47 -6.99 17.45
C ALA A 69 -0.50 -5.86 17.11
N GLY A 70 0.04 -4.78 16.55
CA GLY A 70 -0.76 -3.66 16.08
C GLY A 70 -1.54 -2.93 17.18
N LEU A 71 -0.99 -2.88 18.40
CA LEU A 71 -1.55 -2.08 19.49
C LEU A 71 -1.48 -0.61 19.09
N THR A 72 -2.60 0.11 19.19
CA THR A 72 -2.71 1.48 18.68
C THR A 72 -3.87 2.21 19.35
N MET A 73 -3.74 3.53 19.45
CA MET A 73 -4.80 4.41 19.93
C MET A 73 -5.70 4.94 18.81
N ILE A 74 -5.46 4.55 17.56
CA ILE A 74 -6.12 5.12 16.38
C ILE A 74 -7.66 5.10 16.46
N GLY A 75 -8.25 4.08 17.08
CA GLY A 75 -9.70 3.99 17.27
C GLY A 75 -10.24 5.04 18.25
N ASN A 76 -9.51 5.28 19.34
CA ASN A 76 -9.85 6.31 20.33
C ASN A 76 -9.67 7.71 19.73
N GLU A 77 -8.53 7.94 19.08
CA GLU A 77 -8.20 9.25 18.48
C GLU A 77 -9.13 9.61 17.32
N ALA A 78 -9.52 8.62 16.50
CA ALA A 78 -10.52 8.81 15.46
C ALA A 78 -11.95 8.99 16.00
N GLY A 79 -12.18 8.72 17.29
CA GLY A 79 -13.51 8.73 17.91
C GLY A 79 -14.44 7.65 17.35
N CYS A 80 -13.90 6.46 17.07
CA CYS A 80 -14.68 5.31 16.63
C CYS A 80 -15.73 4.92 17.69
N GLN A 81 -16.92 4.53 17.23
CA GLN A 81 -17.99 4.08 18.13
C GLN A 81 -17.73 2.66 18.65
N HIS A 82 -17.09 1.80 17.84
CA HIS A 82 -16.85 0.40 18.17
C HIS A 82 -15.35 0.10 18.25
N LEU A 83 -14.74 0.37 19.41
CA LEU A 83 -13.31 0.17 19.63
C LEU A 83 -12.88 -1.29 19.52
N ASP A 84 -13.77 -2.23 19.84
CA ASP A 84 -13.56 -3.68 19.70
C ASP A 84 -13.36 -4.12 18.24
N ARG A 85 -13.73 -3.28 17.27
CA ARG A 85 -13.67 -3.58 15.82
C ARG A 85 -12.51 -2.91 15.10
N VAL A 86 -11.68 -2.14 15.80
CA VAL A 86 -10.58 -1.36 15.19
C VAL A 86 -9.67 -2.23 14.33
N HIS A 87 -9.29 -3.42 14.80
CA HIS A 87 -8.48 -4.34 13.99
C HIS A 87 -9.19 -4.78 12.70
N ALA A 88 -10.51 -5.03 12.74
CA ALA A 88 -11.28 -5.37 11.56
C ALA A 88 -11.35 -4.19 10.57
N TYR A 89 -11.52 -2.97 11.09
CA TYR A 89 -11.51 -1.74 10.30
C TYR A 89 -10.17 -1.52 9.60
N LEU A 90 -9.06 -1.62 10.33
CA LEU A 90 -7.72 -1.48 9.75
C LEU A 90 -7.43 -2.55 8.69
N ASN A 91 -7.86 -3.80 8.92
CA ASN A 91 -7.71 -4.87 7.94
C ASN A 91 -8.50 -4.61 6.66
N ASN A 92 -9.72 -4.09 6.76
CA ASN A 92 -10.52 -3.74 5.60
C ASN A 92 -9.92 -2.56 4.83
N LEU A 93 -9.52 -1.48 5.53
CA LEU A 93 -8.86 -0.33 4.93
C LEU A 93 -7.56 -0.73 4.21
N LYS A 94 -6.76 -1.64 4.80
CA LYS A 94 -5.58 -2.20 4.16
C LYS A 94 -5.92 -3.04 2.93
N ARG A 95 -6.96 -3.88 3.01
CA ARG A 95 -7.45 -4.70 1.88
C ARG A 95 -7.92 -3.83 0.71
N LEU A 96 -8.54 -2.68 1.00
CA LEU A 96 -8.98 -1.70 0.02
C LEU A 96 -7.82 -0.85 -0.55
N GLY A 97 -6.60 -1.02 -0.01
CA GLY A 97 -5.41 -0.30 -0.44
C GLY A 97 -5.36 1.15 0.03
N LEU A 98 -6.16 1.54 1.03
CA LEU A 98 -6.23 2.91 1.53
C LEU A 98 -5.18 3.20 2.60
N ILE A 99 -4.77 2.18 3.36
CA ILE A 99 -3.73 2.28 4.40
C ILE A 99 -2.67 1.18 4.25
N TRP A 100 -1.54 1.39 4.90
CA TRP A 100 -0.47 0.42 5.11
C TRP A 100 0.08 0.53 6.53
N PHE A 101 0.76 -0.53 6.97
CA PHE A 101 1.54 -0.57 8.20
C PHE A 101 3.01 -0.48 7.81
N SER A 102 3.76 0.40 8.45
CA SER A 102 5.20 0.57 8.22
C SER A 102 5.98 0.28 9.51
N ASP A 103 7.19 -0.24 9.32
CA ASP A 103 8.19 -0.40 10.38
C ASP A 103 8.91 0.93 10.70
N GLU A 104 8.71 1.97 9.89
CA GLU A 104 9.16 3.32 10.19
C GLU A 104 8.32 3.91 11.34
N PRO A 105 8.97 4.46 12.38
CA PRO A 105 8.25 5.10 13.46
C PRO A 105 7.62 6.43 13.02
N VAL A 106 6.69 6.94 13.83
CA VAL A 106 6.24 8.32 13.75
C VAL A 106 7.33 9.30 14.20
N GLU A 107 7.23 10.57 13.78
CA GLU A 107 8.24 11.59 14.05
C GLU A 107 8.33 11.94 15.54
N ASP A 108 7.19 12.15 16.20
CA ASP A 108 7.16 12.42 17.64
C ASP A 108 7.22 11.12 18.45
N LEU A 109 8.40 10.84 19.00
CA LEU A 109 8.60 9.66 19.83
C LEU A 109 7.81 9.69 21.16
N ASN A 110 7.30 10.84 21.59
CA ASN A 110 6.45 10.93 22.78
C ASN A 110 5.11 10.21 22.58
N GLU A 111 4.59 10.15 21.35
CA GLU A 111 3.36 9.41 21.04
C GLU A 111 3.49 7.93 21.43
N TYR A 112 4.66 7.33 21.26
CA TYR A 112 4.92 5.96 21.70
C TYR A 112 4.99 5.81 23.21
N GLN A 113 5.31 6.88 23.96
CA GLN A 113 5.28 6.82 25.43
C GLN A 113 3.83 6.83 25.93
N ILE A 114 2.97 7.63 25.28
CA ILE A 114 1.52 7.64 25.55
C ILE A 114 0.91 6.29 25.21
N LEU A 115 1.25 5.72 24.04
CA LEU A 115 0.78 4.41 23.64
C LEU A 115 1.27 3.31 24.60
N GLN A 116 2.53 3.37 25.03
CA GLN A 116 3.05 2.42 26.02
C GLN A 116 2.29 2.46 27.34
N ALA A 117 1.82 3.62 27.77
CA ALA A 117 1.07 3.76 29.01
C ALA A 117 -0.35 3.17 28.95
N GLN A 118 -0.80 2.71 27.77
CA GLN A 118 -2.14 2.15 27.62
C GLN A 118 -2.27 0.78 28.30
N PRO A 119 -3.46 0.46 28.86
CA PRO A 119 -3.64 -0.78 29.63
C PRO A 119 -3.36 -2.06 28.83
N ASP A 120 -3.78 -2.11 27.57
CA ASP A 120 -3.58 -3.24 26.67
C ASP A 120 -2.09 -3.48 26.35
N VAL A 121 -1.31 -2.41 26.19
CA VAL A 121 0.14 -2.50 26.02
C VAL A 121 0.83 -2.95 27.30
N GLN A 122 0.41 -2.44 28.46
CA GLN A 122 0.95 -2.88 29.76
C GLN A 122 0.64 -4.36 30.02
N GLU A 123 -0.58 -4.81 29.75
CA GLU A 123 -0.98 -6.23 29.88
C GLU A 123 -0.10 -7.13 29.00
N ALA A 124 0.14 -6.74 27.74
CA ALA A 124 1.01 -7.48 26.83
C ALA A 124 2.49 -7.48 27.29
N ILE A 125 2.96 -6.40 27.91
CA ILE A 125 4.31 -6.33 28.50
C ILE A 125 4.43 -7.28 29.70
N GLU A 126 3.41 -7.32 30.57
CA GLU A 126 3.38 -8.18 31.76
C GLU A 126 3.27 -9.67 31.41
N GLU A 127 2.60 -10.01 30.31
CA GLU A 127 2.53 -11.38 29.79
C GLU A 127 3.89 -11.88 29.27
N ALA A 128 4.71 -10.98 28.70
CA ALA A 128 6.03 -11.32 28.18
C ALA A 128 7.06 -11.52 29.30
N LYS A 129 7.85 -12.60 29.23
CA LYS A 129 8.96 -12.81 30.19
C LYS A 129 10.06 -11.76 30.01
N ARG A 130 10.33 -11.39 28.76
CA ARG A 130 11.22 -10.29 28.40
C ARG A 130 10.64 -9.51 27.22
N ALA A 131 9.84 -8.50 27.52
CA ALA A 131 9.20 -7.66 26.52
C ALA A 131 10.23 -6.88 25.69
N LYS A 132 10.08 -6.95 24.36
CA LYS A 132 10.69 -6.05 23.38
C LYS A 132 9.57 -5.35 22.63
N LEU A 133 9.57 -4.03 22.71
CA LEU A 133 8.63 -3.18 22.00
C LEU A 133 9.15 -2.84 20.61
N ILE A 134 8.32 -3.08 19.60
CA ILE A 134 8.62 -2.74 18.20
C ILE A 134 7.68 -1.63 17.78
N ARG A 135 8.26 -0.44 17.56
CA ARG A 135 7.54 0.75 17.10
C ARG A 135 7.25 0.60 15.62
N ARG A 136 6.03 0.97 15.24
CA ARG A 136 5.48 0.93 13.89
C ARG A 136 4.58 2.13 13.67
N SER A 137 4.16 2.35 12.43
CA SER A 137 3.19 3.39 12.09
C SER A 137 2.10 2.89 11.15
N ILE A 138 0.95 3.56 11.20
CA ILE A 138 -0.18 3.40 10.31
C ILE A 138 -0.34 4.71 9.53
N HIS A 139 -0.51 4.63 8.23
CA HIS A 139 -0.55 5.81 7.37
C HIS A 139 -1.39 5.54 6.11
N LEU A 140 -1.80 6.61 5.44
CA LEU A 140 -2.46 6.50 4.14
C LEU A 140 -1.44 6.07 3.08
N THR A 141 -1.88 5.24 2.14
CA THR A 141 -1.19 5.06 0.87
C THR A 141 -1.43 6.29 -0.03
N PRO A 142 -0.67 6.51 -1.11
CA PRO A 142 -0.99 7.56 -2.08
C PRO A 142 -2.41 7.42 -2.63
N PHE A 143 -2.86 6.20 -2.92
CA PHE A 143 -4.23 5.92 -3.33
C PHE A 143 -5.25 6.31 -2.24
N GLY A 144 -4.94 6.07 -0.96
CA GLY A 144 -5.75 6.51 0.16
C GLY A 144 -5.80 8.02 0.34
N VAL A 145 -4.68 8.71 0.11
CA VAL A 145 -4.62 10.18 0.13
C VAL A 145 -5.51 10.76 -0.97
N ASP A 146 -5.38 10.28 -2.21
CA ASP A 146 -6.18 10.74 -3.34
C ASP A 146 -7.66 10.41 -3.13
N PHE A 147 -7.98 9.23 -2.60
CA PHE A 147 -9.35 8.88 -2.20
C PHE A 147 -9.91 9.90 -1.20
N CYS A 148 -9.15 10.25 -0.15
CA CYS A 148 -9.62 11.23 0.83
C CYS A 148 -9.83 12.62 0.21
N ARG A 149 -8.96 13.06 -0.70
CA ARG A 149 -9.07 14.35 -1.39
C ARG A 149 -10.29 14.45 -2.29
N GLU A 150 -10.56 13.41 -3.06
CA GLU A 150 -11.65 13.40 -4.05
C GLU A 150 -13.01 13.08 -3.43
N VAL A 151 -13.05 12.31 -2.34
CA VAL A 151 -14.29 11.72 -1.83
C VAL A 151 -14.76 12.32 -0.50
N LEU A 152 -13.85 12.74 0.37
CA LEU A 152 -14.21 13.24 1.70
C LEU A 152 -14.25 14.77 1.72
N PRO A 153 -15.27 15.40 2.32
CA PRO A 153 -15.36 16.86 2.41
C PRO A 153 -14.47 17.40 3.54
N ILE A 154 -13.15 17.16 3.45
CA ILE A 154 -12.14 17.54 4.43
C ILE A 154 -10.92 18.15 3.74
N GLU A 155 -10.18 18.98 4.46
CA GLU A 155 -8.85 19.42 4.03
C GLU A 155 -7.83 18.32 4.35
N VAL A 156 -7.15 17.81 3.32
CA VAL A 156 -6.13 16.77 3.47
C VAL A 156 -4.78 17.44 3.62
N VAL A 157 -4.20 17.34 4.82
CA VAL A 157 -2.95 18.02 5.20
C VAL A 157 -1.72 17.17 4.88
N VAL A 158 -1.90 15.85 4.77
CA VAL A 158 -0.79 14.95 4.44
C VAL A 158 -0.31 15.15 3.00
N GLU A 159 1.00 15.36 2.85
CA GLU A 159 1.67 15.24 1.56
C GLU A 159 1.85 13.76 1.22
N THR A 160 1.75 13.42 -0.07
CA THR A 160 1.77 12.03 -0.54
C THR A 160 2.99 11.28 -0.02
N ALA A 161 2.79 10.07 0.52
CA ALA A 161 3.85 9.17 0.98
C ALA A 161 4.65 8.52 -0.18
N ALA A 162 4.81 9.22 -1.30
CA ALA A 162 5.59 8.77 -2.45
C ALA A 162 7.07 8.50 -2.08
N GLY A 163 7.56 9.07 -0.97
CA GLY A 163 8.89 8.79 -0.42
C GLY A 163 9.03 7.50 0.39
N VAL A 164 7.95 6.75 0.66
CA VAL A 164 7.96 5.56 1.54
C VAL A 164 7.70 4.24 0.78
N TYR A 165 7.42 4.29 -0.53
CA TYR A 165 7.67 3.13 -1.37
C TYR A 165 9.17 3.02 -1.60
N GLU A 166 9.92 2.68 -0.56
CA GLU A 166 11.08 1.83 -0.78
C GLU A 166 10.50 0.55 -1.40
N THR A 167 10.47 0.54 -2.73
CA THR A 167 10.37 -0.69 -3.50
C THR A 167 11.44 -1.58 -2.88
N PRO A 168 11.12 -2.80 -2.38
CA PRO A 168 12.14 -3.69 -1.85
C PRO A 168 13.24 -3.70 -2.90
N GLU A 169 14.44 -3.27 -2.51
CA GLU A 169 15.52 -2.94 -3.42
C GLU A 169 15.49 -3.93 -4.57
N THR A 170 15.29 -3.44 -5.79
CA THR A 170 15.35 -4.28 -6.99
C THR A 170 16.60 -5.12 -6.79
N PRO A 171 16.50 -6.47 -6.67
CA PRO A 171 17.68 -7.27 -6.42
C PRO A 171 18.65 -6.88 -7.50
N GLU A 172 19.83 -6.38 -7.11
CA GLU A 172 20.87 -5.87 -8.01
C GLU A 172 20.78 -6.66 -9.29
N ALA A 173 20.45 -5.96 -10.39
CA ALA A 173 20.13 -6.57 -11.66
C ALA A 173 21.09 -7.73 -11.87
N ARG A 174 20.60 -8.98 -11.70
CA ARG A 174 21.36 -10.14 -12.12
C ARG A 174 21.61 -9.86 -13.58
N GLU A 175 22.87 -9.61 -13.95
CA GLU A 175 23.27 -9.41 -15.32
C GLU A 175 22.55 -10.48 -16.13
N ALA A 176 21.66 -10.02 -17.02
CA ALA A 176 20.95 -10.92 -17.89
C ALA A 176 22.03 -11.74 -18.60
N PRO A 177 21.94 -13.09 -18.62
CA PRO A 177 22.89 -13.86 -19.42
C PRO A 177 22.83 -13.32 -20.84
N ASP A 178 24.01 -13.07 -21.41
CA ASP A 178 24.21 -12.47 -22.73
C ASP A 178 23.17 -13.03 -23.71
N ARG A 179 22.36 -12.14 -24.29
CA ARG A 179 21.44 -12.54 -25.37
C ARG A 179 22.32 -13.11 -26.48
N PRO A 180 22.09 -14.34 -26.96
CA PRO A 180 22.80 -14.82 -28.12
C PRO A 180 22.53 -13.89 -29.30
N GLU A 181 23.58 -13.42 -29.97
CA GLU A 181 23.50 -12.60 -31.17
C GLU A 181 22.64 -13.33 -32.21
N MET A 182 21.53 -12.71 -32.59
CA MET A 182 20.74 -13.18 -33.72
C MET A 182 21.56 -12.96 -34.99
N PRO A 183 21.70 -13.95 -35.89
CA PRO A 183 22.40 -13.76 -37.15
C PRO A 183 21.72 -12.64 -37.95
N GLY A 184 22.53 -11.67 -38.37
CA GLY A 184 22.08 -10.46 -39.05
C GLY A 184 21.27 -10.75 -40.32
N ASP A 185 20.33 -9.84 -40.60
CA ASP A 185 19.45 -9.84 -41.78
C ASP A 185 20.22 -10.19 -43.05
N VAL A 186 19.83 -11.30 -43.68
CA VAL A 186 20.18 -11.58 -45.07
C VAL A 186 19.33 -10.64 -45.92
N THR A 187 19.97 -9.58 -46.38
CA THR A 187 19.42 -8.61 -47.33
C THR A 187 18.74 -9.33 -48.49
N THR A 188 17.46 -9.01 -48.71
CA THR A 188 16.76 -9.25 -49.96
C THR A 188 17.46 -8.53 -51.10
N GLN A 189 18.39 -9.22 -51.77
CA GLN A 189 18.87 -8.90 -53.10
C GLN A 189 18.83 -10.18 -53.93
N GLY A 190 17.92 -10.21 -54.90
CA GLY A 190 17.85 -11.31 -55.87
C GLY A 190 16.45 -11.68 -56.34
N LEU A 191 15.57 -10.72 -56.58
CA LEU A 191 14.33 -10.94 -57.34
C LEU A 191 13.97 -9.66 -58.12
N GLU A 192 14.80 -9.31 -59.09
CA GLU A 192 14.45 -8.38 -60.19
C GLU A 192 15.60 -8.39 -61.19
N GLU A 193 15.57 -9.37 -62.10
CA GLU A 193 16.12 -9.31 -63.48
C GLU A 193 16.09 -10.73 -64.10
N SER A 194 14.89 -11.20 -64.44
CA SER A 194 14.75 -12.24 -65.46
C SER A 194 13.38 -12.15 -66.12
N ASP A 195 13.12 -11.03 -66.79
CA ASP A 195 11.99 -10.93 -67.72
C ASP A 195 12.38 -10.08 -68.94
N ALA A 196 13.34 -10.57 -69.72
CA ALA A 196 13.67 -10.05 -71.05
C ALA A 196 14.45 -11.08 -71.89
N ALA A 197 13.82 -12.17 -72.32
CA ALA A 197 14.26 -12.95 -73.49
C ALA A 197 13.19 -13.97 -73.95
N LYS A 198 12.08 -13.46 -74.50
CA LYS A 198 11.28 -14.18 -75.51
C LYS A 198 10.67 -13.15 -76.44
N ARG A 199 11.42 -12.81 -77.49
CA ARG A 199 10.97 -12.35 -78.81
C ARG A 199 12.17 -12.45 -79.75
N ASP A 200 11.91 -13.20 -80.82
CA ASP A 200 12.72 -13.50 -82.02
C ASP A 200 13.90 -14.46 -81.90
#